data_AF-A0A7Y2KH24-F1
#
_entry.id   AF-A0A7Y2KH24-F1
#
_cell.length_a   1.000
_cell.length_b   1.000
_cell.length_c   1.000
_cell.angle_alpha   90.00
_cell.angle_beta   90.00
_cell.angle_gamma   90.00
#
_symmetry.space_group_name_H-M   'P 1'
#
loop_
_entity.id
_entity.type
_entity.pdbx_description
1 polymer ?
#
loop_
_entity_poly.entity_id
_entity_poly.type
_entity_poly.pdbx_seq_one_letter_code
_entity_poly.pdbx_strand_id
1 'polypeptide(L)'
;MKEIAVPGFRGGAVWCGIRKKRKADLAIVLSDRPCTSDVLFTRNRVVAAPIEWGRGLRSRSALRGVIANSGNANACTGREGLAAVRKISAEACRKLGLPDESLLVSSTGVIGVPIPTGKILAAIPRLRASLSGEGLQRAGKAILTTDAYPKRAMRKVRVRRGAVTLGGIAKGAGMIAPSMGTMLAYVFTDAAV
;
A
#
# COMPACT_ATOMS: atom_id res chain seq x y z
N MET A 1 16.82 10.85 -9.87
CA MET A 1 16.13 10.82 -8.56
C MET A 1 16.76 9.73 -7.70
N LYS A 2 17.25 10.06 -6.50
CA LYS A 2 17.88 9.11 -5.58
C LYS A 2 16.94 7.96 -5.22
N GLU A 3 17.52 6.80 -4.98
CA GLU A 3 16.84 5.65 -4.39
C GLU A 3 16.39 5.98 -2.98
N ILE A 4 15.33 5.31 -2.51
CA ILE A 4 14.82 5.50 -1.16
C ILE A 4 14.97 4.18 -0.41
N ALA A 5 15.58 4.26 0.76
CA ALA A 5 15.74 3.14 1.68
C ALA A 5 15.52 3.69 3.09
N VAL A 6 14.64 3.04 3.84
CA VAL A 6 14.37 3.37 5.24
C VAL A 6 14.70 2.13 6.06
N PRO A 7 15.65 2.20 7.00
CA PRO A 7 15.99 1.07 7.85
C PRO A 7 14.76 0.42 8.49
N GLY A 8 14.69 -0.90 8.46
CA GLY A 8 13.54 -1.66 9.00
C GLY A 8 12.30 -1.68 8.11
N PHE A 9 12.35 -1.12 6.90
CA PHE A 9 11.28 -1.22 5.91
C PHE A 9 11.75 -1.85 4.61
N ARG A 10 10.94 -2.74 4.06
CA ARG A 10 11.15 -3.36 2.74
C ARG A 10 9.97 -3.09 1.82
N GLY A 11 10.26 -2.88 0.55
CA GLY A 11 9.25 -2.79 -0.49
C GLY A 11 9.35 -3.97 -1.45
N GLY A 12 8.24 -4.27 -2.12
CA GLY A 12 8.15 -5.28 -3.18
C GLY A 12 7.14 -4.84 -4.22
N ALA A 13 7.30 -5.34 -5.44
CA ALA A 13 6.34 -5.09 -6.50
C ALA A 13 6.41 -6.17 -7.58
N VAL A 14 5.25 -6.58 -8.07
CA VAL A 14 5.12 -7.52 -9.19
C VAL A 14 4.00 -7.11 -10.12
N TRP A 15 4.03 -7.66 -11.33
CA TRP A 15 2.87 -7.68 -12.21
C TRP A 15 2.02 -8.92 -11.89
N CYS A 16 0.76 -8.69 -11.52
CA CYS A 16 -0.25 -9.71 -11.28
C CYS A 16 -1.35 -9.74 -12.36
N GLY A 17 -1.37 -8.77 -13.29
CA GLY A 17 -2.27 -8.81 -14.44
C GLY A 17 -3.63 -8.16 -14.20
N ILE A 18 -3.70 -7.19 -13.30
CA ILE A 18 -4.82 -6.23 -13.20
C ILE A 18 -4.73 -5.24 -14.38
N ARG A 19 -3.52 -4.76 -14.67
CA ARG A 19 -3.24 -3.90 -15.81
C ARG A 19 -2.84 -4.74 -17.02
N LYS A 20 -3.36 -4.38 -18.19
CA LYS A 20 -3.06 -5.06 -19.48
C LYS A 20 -1.56 -4.97 -19.83
N LYS A 21 -0.94 -3.81 -19.62
CA LYS A 21 0.49 -3.61 -19.84
C LYS A 21 1.27 -4.38 -18.75
N ARG A 22 2.32 -5.11 -19.12
CA ARG A 22 3.22 -5.86 -18.21
C ARG A 22 4.11 -4.94 -17.36
N LYS A 23 3.49 -3.99 -16.65
CA LYS A 23 4.11 -3.13 -15.63
C LYS A 23 3.59 -3.59 -14.28
N ALA A 24 4.43 -3.49 -13.24
CA ALA A 24 3.99 -3.84 -11.90
C ALA A 24 2.71 -3.09 -11.51
N ASP A 25 1.78 -3.83 -10.94
CA ASP A 25 0.42 -3.39 -10.60
C ASP A 25 -0.03 -3.91 -9.23
N LEU A 26 0.86 -4.61 -8.53
CA LEU A 26 0.73 -5.03 -7.15
C LEU A 26 2.01 -4.67 -6.40
N ALA A 27 1.87 -3.87 -5.35
CA ALA A 27 2.93 -3.42 -4.47
C ALA A 27 2.73 -3.99 -3.08
N ILE A 28 3.82 -4.13 -2.34
CA ILE A 28 3.80 -4.33 -0.91
C ILE A 28 4.88 -3.46 -0.26
N VAL A 29 4.58 -2.93 0.93
CA VAL A 29 5.57 -2.35 1.83
C VAL A 29 5.37 -2.97 3.20
N LEU A 30 6.45 -3.42 3.83
CA LEU A 30 6.43 -4.07 5.13
C LEU A 30 7.46 -3.44 6.06
N SER A 31 7.11 -3.33 7.33
CA SER A 31 8.06 -3.17 8.41
C SER A 31 8.58 -4.55 8.84
N ASP A 32 9.89 -4.65 9.05
CA ASP A 32 10.56 -5.87 9.52
C ASP A 32 10.23 -6.19 10.97
N ARG A 33 9.75 -5.19 11.72
CA ARG A 33 9.41 -5.28 13.14
C ARG A 33 7.98 -4.76 13.35
N PRO A 34 7.34 -5.01 14.50
CA PRO A 34 6.17 -4.25 14.89
C PRO A 34 6.48 -2.75 14.86
N CYS A 35 5.59 -1.93 14.32
CA CYS A 35 5.75 -0.48 14.28
C CYS A 35 4.47 0.22 14.68
N THR A 36 4.61 1.35 15.38
CA THR A 36 3.53 2.29 15.61
C THR A 36 3.04 2.82 14.27
N SER A 37 1.74 2.70 14.03
CA SER A 37 1.12 3.06 12.76
C SER A 37 -0.10 3.94 12.97
N ASP A 38 -0.27 4.92 12.08
CA ASP A 38 -1.49 5.73 11.98
C ASP A 38 -1.90 5.84 10.51
N VAL A 39 -3.20 6.03 10.27
CA VAL A 39 -3.80 6.06 8.93
C VAL A 39 -4.96 7.05 8.87
N LEU A 40 -4.95 7.85 7.80
CA LEU A 40 -6.04 8.75 7.44
C LEU A 40 -6.71 8.26 6.16
N PHE A 41 -8.04 8.34 6.13
CA PHE A 41 -8.85 7.93 4.99
C PHE A 41 -9.71 9.07 4.48
N THR A 42 -10.14 8.99 3.22
CA THR A 42 -11.07 9.95 2.64
C THR A 42 -12.32 10.17 3.49
N ARG A 43 -12.81 11.41 3.49
CA ARG A 43 -14.08 11.82 4.09
C ARG A 43 -15.25 11.76 3.11
N ASN A 44 -15.02 11.30 1.87
CA ASN A 44 -16.06 11.11 0.88
C ASN A 44 -17.17 10.18 1.43
N ARG A 45 -18.42 10.45 1.03
CA ARG A 45 -19.59 9.59 1.33
C ARG A 45 -19.52 8.27 0.58
N VAL A 46 -18.98 8.28 -0.64
CA VAL A 46 -18.73 7.09 -1.45
C VAL A 46 -17.30 6.63 -1.21
N VAL A 47 -17.14 5.54 -0.46
CA VAL A 47 -15.84 4.98 -0.10
C VAL A 47 -15.61 3.63 -0.78
N ALA A 48 -14.35 3.34 -1.07
CA ALA A 48 -13.96 2.05 -1.62
C ALA A 48 -13.96 0.97 -0.52
N ALA A 49 -14.17 -0.29 -0.89
CA ALA A 49 -14.19 -1.40 0.05
C ALA A 49 -12.91 -1.52 0.93
N PRO A 50 -11.69 -1.23 0.42
CA PRO A 50 -10.49 -1.23 1.25
C PRO A 50 -10.51 -0.15 2.35
N ILE A 51 -11.19 0.98 2.11
CA ILE A 51 -11.33 2.07 3.09
C ILE A 51 -12.36 1.68 4.16
N GLU A 52 -13.49 1.13 3.75
CA GLU A 52 -14.52 0.64 4.67
C GLU A 52 -13.93 -0.39 5.65
N TRP A 53 -13.21 -1.38 5.13
CA TRP A 53 -12.52 -2.38 5.96
C TRP A 53 -11.39 -1.77 6.80
N GLY A 54 -10.54 -0.93 6.20
CA GLY A 54 -9.37 -0.35 6.85
C GLY A 54 -9.71 0.58 8.02
N ARG A 55 -10.89 1.21 8.03
CA ARG A 55 -11.37 2.01 9.18
C ARG A 55 -11.49 1.17 10.46
N GLY A 56 -11.83 -0.11 10.34
CA GLY A 56 -11.85 -1.05 11.48
C GLY A 56 -10.46 -1.39 12.02
N LEU A 57 -9.40 -1.09 11.28
CA LEU A 57 -8.01 -1.35 11.67
C LEU A 57 -7.29 -0.11 12.23
N ARG A 58 -7.94 1.06 12.20
CA ARG A 58 -7.34 2.33 12.62
C ARG A 58 -6.89 2.34 14.08
N SER A 59 -7.52 1.55 14.95
CA SER A 59 -7.18 1.45 16.38
C SER A 59 -6.06 0.47 16.70
N ARG A 60 -5.54 -0.26 15.71
CA ARG A 60 -4.44 -1.22 15.92
C ARG A 60 -3.12 -0.55 15.59
N SER A 61 -2.46 -0.02 16.62
CA SER A 61 -1.12 0.59 16.61
C SER A 61 0.03 -0.38 16.22
N ALA A 62 -0.26 -1.44 15.47
CA ALA A 62 0.65 -2.53 15.14
C ALA A 62 0.52 -3.00 13.68
N LEU A 63 0.08 -2.14 12.76
CA LEU A 63 0.12 -2.48 11.34
C LEU A 63 1.57 -2.78 10.94
N ARG A 64 1.76 -3.87 10.19
CA ARG A 64 3.04 -4.30 9.63
C ARG A 64 3.30 -3.74 8.24
N GLY A 65 2.32 -3.08 7.62
CA GLY A 65 2.49 -2.42 6.34
C GLY A 65 1.23 -2.40 5.49
N VAL A 66 1.42 -2.41 4.17
CA VAL A 66 0.34 -2.31 3.18
C VAL A 66 0.61 -3.18 1.95
N ILE A 67 -0.43 -3.83 1.44
CA ILE A 67 -0.48 -4.37 0.08
C ILE A 67 -1.39 -3.47 -0.76
N ALA A 68 -0.88 -3.01 -1.91
CA ALA A 68 -1.57 -2.02 -2.74
C ALA A 68 -1.63 -2.45 -4.19
N ASN A 69 -2.82 -2.42 -4.80
CA ASN A 69 -2.98 -2.67 -6.24
C ASN A 69 -3.27 -1.39 -7.02
N SER A 70 -2.85 -1.36 -8.30
CA SER A 70 -3.23 -0.32 -9.26
C SER A 70 -3.99 -0.88 -10.45
N GLY A 71 -4.84 -0.06 -11.06
CA GLY A 71 -5.70 -0.42 -12.19
C GLY A 71 -7.14 -0.77 -11.82
N ASN A 72 -7.43 -1.06 -10.55
CA ASN A 72 -8.78 -1.31 -10.04
C ASN A 72 -8.90 -0.66 -8.65
N ALA A 73 -9.92 0.18 -8.44
CA ALA A 73 -10.12 0.90 -7.17
C ALA A 73 -10.86 0.08 -6.11
N ASN A 74 -11.49 -1.04 -6.49
CA ASN A 74 -12.41 -1.80 -5.66
C ASN A 74 -13.42 -0.90 -4.91
N ALA A 75 -13.97 0.05 -5.65
CA ALA A 75 -14.96 1.00 -5.18
C ALA A 75 -16.30 0.71 -5.87
N CYS A 76 -17.40 0.93 -5.15
CA CYS A 76 -18.76 0.61 -5.63
C CYS A 76 -18.94 -0.87 -6.04
N THR A 77 -18.30 -1.79 -5.30
CA THR A 77 -18.30 -3.25 -5.56
C THR A 77 -19.07 -4.05 -4.49
N GLY A 78 -19.74 -3.35 -3.56
CA GLY A 78 -20.61 -3.96 -2.55
C GLY A 78 -19.91 -4.99 -1.65
N ARG A 79 -20.69 -5.97 -1.20
CA ARG A 79 -20.23 -7.02 -0.27
C ARG A 79 -19.11 -7.88 -0.85
N GLU A 80 -19.13 -8.14 -2.16
CA GLU A 80 -18.08 -8.89 -2.84
C GLU A 80 -16.73 -8.18 -2.77
N GLY A 81 -16.73 -6.86 -2.99
CA GLY A 81 -15.52 -6.04 -2.85
C GLY A 81 -14.94 -6.08 -1.44
N LEU A 82 -15.79 -6.05 -0.42
CA LEU A 82 -15.38 -6.14 0.99
C LEU A 82 -14.83 -7.53 1.34
N ALA A 83 -15.49 -8.59 0.88
CA ALA A 83 -15.03 -9.96 1.05
C ALA A 83 -13.66 -10.21 0.37
N ALA A 84 -13.47 -9.64 -0.83
CA ALA A 84 -12.20 -9.68 -1.54
C ALA A 84 -11.06 -9.03 -0.75
N VAL A 85 -11.30 -7.86 -0.13
CA VAL A 85 -10.31 -7.18 0.72
C VAL A 85 -9.88 -8.04 1.90
N ARG A 86 -10.85 -8.61 2.63
CA ARG A 86 -10.58 -9.50 3.77
C ARG A 86 -9.75 -10.70 3.34
N LYS A 87 -10.13 -11.33 2.21
CA LYS A 87 -9.43 -12.49 1.66
C LYS A 87 -7.99 -12.16 1.24
N ILE A 88 -7.77 -11.01 0.59
CA ILE A 88 -6.44 -10.55 0.20
C ILE A 88 -5.57 -10.30 1.43
N SER A 89 -6.08 -9.58 2.44
CA SER A 89 -5.31 -9.31 3.66
C SER A 89 -4.96 -10.59 4.41
N ALA A 90 -5.94 -11.47 4.66
CA ALA A 90 -5.74 -12.72 5.38
C ALA A 90 -4.70 -13.63 4.69
N GLU A 91 -4.85 -13.84 3.38
CA GLU A 91 -3.92 -14.68 2.64
C GLU A 91 -2.51 -14.06 2.53
N ALA A 92 -2.42 -12.74 2.40
CA ALA A 92 -1.14 -12.05 2.42
C ALA A 92 -0.46 -12.19 3.79
N CYS A 93 -1.17 -11.93 4.89
CA CYS A 93 -0.64 -12.09 6.25
C CYS A 93 -0.14 -13.52 6.48
N ARG A 94 -0.97 -14.51 6.16
CA ARG A 94 -0.62 -15.94 6.27
C ARG A 94 0.62 -16.31 5.48
N LYS A 95 0.70 -15.93 4.19
CA LYS A 95 1.86 -16.25 3.34
C LYS A 95 3.13 -15.47 3.72
N LEU A 96 3.01 -14.34 4.40
CA LEU A 96 4.13 -13.52 4.86
C LEU A 96 4.55 -13.83 6.31
N GLY A 97 3.79 -14.65 7.04
CA GLY A 97 4.02 -14.92 8.45
C GLY A 97 3.77 -13.69 9.33
N LEU A 98 2.76 -12.88 8.98
CA LEU A 98 2.37 -11.68 9.74
C LEU A 98 1.14 -11.98 10.59
N PRO A 99 0.95 -11.28 11.73
CA PRO A 99 -0.30 -11.34 12.47
C PRO A 99 -1.50 -11.02 11.60
N ASP A 100 -2.64 -11.64 11.90
CA ASP A 100 -3.88 -11.38 11.18
C ASP A 100 -4.25 -9.90 11.25
N GLU A 101 -4.81 -9.40 10.14
CA GLU A 101 -5.28 -8.02 10.04
C GLU A 101 -4.21 -6.95 10.37
N SER A 102 -2.92 -7.30 10.25
CA SER A 102 -1.80 -6.36 10.40
C SER A 102 -1.36 -5.73 9.06
N LEU A 103 -1.94 -6.17 7.94
CA LEU A 103 -1.63 -5.63 6.61
C LEU A 103 -2.83 -4.88 6.04
N LEU A 104 -2.68 -3.57 5.84
CA LEU A 104 -3.68 -2.77 5.14
C LEU A 104 -3.76 -3.18 3.67
N VAL A 105 -4.96 -3.09 3.11
CA VAL A 105 -5.19 -3.24 1.67
C VAL A 105 -5.49 -1.86 1.10
N SER A 106 -4.89 -1.52 -0.03
CA SER A 106 -5.17 -0.29 -0.75
C SER A 106 -5.40 -0.57 -2.23
N SER A 107 -6.32 0.17 -2.84
CA SER A 107 -6.70 -0.04 -4.24
C SER A 107 -6.87 1.30 -4.93
N THR A 108 -6.44 1.39 -6.19
CA THR A 108 -6.63 2.59 -7.01
C THR A 108 -6.80 2.23 -8.48
N GLY A 109 -7.71 2.91 -9.18
CA GLY A 109 -7.98 2.66 -10.60
C GLY A 109 -9.46 2.77 -10.93
N VAL A 110 -9.95 1.87 -11.78
CA VAL A 110 -11.34 1.88 -12.27
C VAL A 110 -12.32 1.56 -11.13
N ILE A 111 -13.43 2.30 -11.07
CA ILE A 111 -14.54 2.16 -10.11
C ILE A 111 -15.63 1.25 -10.71
N GLY A 112 -16.36 0.51 -9.88
CA GLY A 112 -17.50 -0.32 -10.30
C GLY A 112 -17.13 -1.66 -10.92
N VAL A 113 -15.85 -2.03 -10.93
CA VAL A 113 -15.35 -3.29 -11.50
C VAL A 113 -14.86 -4.21 -10.38
N PRO A 114 -15.34 -5.46 -10.28
CA PRO A 114 -14.85 -6.42 -9.31
C PRO A 114 -13.32 -6.59 -9.37
N ILE A 115 -12.67 -6.58 -8.21
CA ILE A 115 -11.22 -6.77 -8.11
C ILE A 115 -10.87 -8.23 -8.46
N PRO A 116 -9.86 -8.51 -9.31
CA PRO A 116 -9.53 -9.87 -9.72
C PRO A 116 -8.73 -10.59 -8.63
N THR A 117 -9.41 -10.95 -7.54
CA THR A 117 -8.82 -11.51 -6.31
C THR A 117 -7.91 -12.69 -6.58
N GLY A 118 -8.33 -13.64 -7.43
CA GLY A 118 -7.52 -14.83 -7.76
C GLY A 118 -6.13 -14.48 -8.31
N LYS A 119 -6.02 -13.44 -9.16
CA LYS A 119 -4.75 -12.97 -9.71
C LYS A 119 -3.83 -12.40 -8.62
N ILE A 120 -4.40 -11.64 -7.69
CA ILE A 120 -3.65 -11.07 -6.57
C ILE A 120 -3.12 -12.18 -5.67
N LEU A 121 -3.97 -13.12 -5.26
CA LEU A 121 -3.58 -14.22 -4.38
C LEU A 121 -2.47 -15.09 -4.99
N ALA A 122 -2.58 -15.43 -6.28
CA ALA A 122 -1.57 -16.18 -7.00
C ALA A 122 -0.23 -15.43 -7.14
N ALA A 123 -0.24 -14.10 -7.05
CA ALA A 123 0.97 -13.27 -7.14
C ALA A 123 1.69 -13.10 -5.80
N ILE A 124 1.04 -13.37 -4.66
CA ILE A 124 1.63 -13.13 -3.32
C ILE A 124 2.98 -13.84 -3.11
N PRO A 125 3.21 -15.11 -3.52
CA PRO A 125 4.53 -15.74 -3.36
C PRO A 125 5.65 -14.98 -4.10
N ARG A 126 5.38 -14.54 -5.33
CA ARG A 126 6.32 -13.72 -6.12
C ARG A 126 6.51 -12.33 -5.51
N LEU A 127 5.43 -11.75 -4.97
CA LEU A 127 5.48 -10.47 -4.28
C LEU A 127 6.35 -10.54 -3.03
N ARG A 128 6.23 -11.61 -2.23
CA ARG A 128 7.09 -11.89 -1.08
C ARG A 128 8.56 -12.03 -1.51
N ALA A 129 8.84 -12.80 -2.55
CA ALA A 129 10.20 -12.96 -3.07
C ALA A 129 10.80 -11.64 -3.61
N SER A 130 9.96 -10.68 -4.00
CA SER A 130 10.42 -9.38 -4.50
C SER A 130 10.85 -8.38 -3.42
N LEU A 131 10.60 -8.69 -2.13
CA LEU A 131 10.88 -7.80 -0.99
C LEU A 131 12.38 -7.50 -0.85
N SER A 132 12.73 -6.22 -0.75
CA SER A 132 14.10 -5.76 -0.47
C SER A 132 14.07 -4.38 0.21
N GLY A 133 15.15 -4.02 0.92
CA GLY A 133 15.32 -2.69 1.52
C GLY A 133 15.34 -1.55 0.49
N GLU A 134 15.73 -1.84 -0.74
CA GLU A 134 15.68 -0.92 -1.89
C GLU A 134 14.36 -1.04 -2.68
N GLY A 135 13.44 -1.90 -2.23
CA GLY A 135 12.21 -2.17 -2.96
C GLY A 135 11.13 -1.08 -2.85
N LEU A 136 11.30 -0.09 -1.96
CA LEU A 136 10.33 0.98 -1.75
C LEU A 136 10.09 1.80 -3.04
N GLN A 137 11.14 2.06 -3.83
CA GLN A 137 10.97 2.70 -5.15
C GLN A 137 10.16 1.85 -6.14
N ARG A 138 10.28 0.52 -6.06
CA ARG A 138 9.53 -0.40 -6.93
C ARG A 138 8.06 -0.43 -6.52
N ALA A 139 7.77 -0.45 -5.23
CA ALA A 139 6.42 -0.31 -4.69
C ALA A 139 5.76 1.01 -5.14
N GLY A 140 6.49 2.13 -5.02
CA GLY A 140 6.02 3.45 -5.47
C GLY A 140 5.70 3.53 -6.97
N LYS A 141 6.45 2.81 -7.81
CA LYS A 141 6.16 2.70 -9.26
C LYS A 141 4.91 1.85 -9.55
N ALA A 142 4.64 0.83 -8.73
CA ALA A 142 3.55 -0.12 -8.97
C ALA A 142 2.16 0.41 -8.57
N ILE A 143 2.09 1.41 -7.69
CA ILE A 143 0.82 2.04 -7.28
C ILE A 143 0.31 3.10 -8.27
N LEU A 144 1.10 3.48 -9.29
CA LEU A 144 0.76 4.54 -10.24
C LEU A 144 -0.41 4.15 -11.16
N THR A 145 -1.25 5.13 -11.50
CA THR A 145 -2.31 4.97 -12.51
C THR A 145 -2.06 5.86 -13.72
N THR A 146 -2.58 7.10 -13.67
CA THR A 146 -2.45 8.14 -14.68
C THR A 146 -1.29 9.10 -14.38
N ASP A 147 -0.55 8.83 -13.30
CA ASP A 147 0.63 9.58 -12.93
C ASP A 147 1.66 9.60 -14.07
N ALA A 148 2.15 10.80 -14.42
CA ALA A 148 3.22 10.95 -15.40
C ALA A 148 4.57 10.40 -14.90
N TYR A 149 4.82 10.48 -13.58
CA TYR A 149 6.06 10.04 -12.96
C TYR A 149 5.85 9.51 -11.52
N PRO A 150 6.76 8.65 -11.02
CA PRO A 150 6.73 8.19 -9.64
C PRO A 150 7.02 9.33 -8.66
N LYS A 151 6.27 9.39 -7.55
CA LYS A 151 6.45 10.41 -6.50
C LYS A 151 7.07 9.75 -5.27
N ARG A 152 8.26 10.21 -4.87
CA ARG A 152 8.99 9.72 -3.70
C ARG A 152 9.88 10.79 -3.10
N ALA A 153 10.10 10.71 -1.79
CA ALA A 153 11.02 11.58 -1.06
C ALA A 153 11.68 10.80 0.08
N MET A 154 12.88 11.23 0.48
CA MET A 154 13.59 10.72 1.64
C MET A 154 14.43 11.84 2.26
N ARG A 155 14.44 11.93 3.59
CA ARG A 155 15.24 12.89 4.34
C ARG A 155 15.73 12.28 5.64
N LYS A 156 17.01 12.51 5.97
CA LYS A 156 17.53 12.26 7.31
C LYS A 156 17.27 13.48 8.18
N VAL A 157 16.76 13.27 9.39
CA VAL A 157 16.41 14.32 10.34
C VAL A 157 17.10 14.02 11.67
N ARG A 158 17.65 15.04 12.31
CA ARG A 158 18.24 14.90 13.66
C ARG A 158 17.14 15.12 14.69
N VAL A 159 17.00 14.17 15.60
CA VAL A 159 16.11 14.21 16.77
C VAL A 159 16.93 14.02 18.04
N ARG A 160 16.32 14.19 19.22
CA ARG A 160 17.01 14.06 20.52
C ARG A 160 17.77 12.74 20.68
N ARG A 161 17.24 11.65 20.12
CA ARG A 161 17.80 10.29 20.22
C ARG A 161 18.73 9.89 19.07
N GLY A 162 19.11 10.83 18.19
CA GLY A 162 20.01 10.56 17.06
C GLY A 162 19.45 10.99 15.72
N ALA A 163 20.02 10.47 14.63
CA ALA A 163 19.50 10.70 13.28
C ALA A 163 18.49 9.61 12.90
N VAL A 164 17.36 10.03 12.34
CA VAL A 164 16.31 9.15 11.82
C VAL A 164 16.09 9.42 10.33
N THR A 165 15.57 8.43 9.62
CA THR A 165 15.27 8.47 8.19
C THR A 165 13.77 8.53 7.98
N LEU A 166 13.27 9.60 7.39
CA LEU A 166 11.90 9.73 6.92
C LEU A 166 11.88 9.46 5.42
N GLY A 167 11.09 8.49 4.98
CA GLY A 167 10.90 8.17 3.56
C GLY A 167 9.42 8.07 3.22
N GLY A 168 9.08 8.31 1.95
CA GLY A 168 7.71 8.18 1.50
C GLY A 168 7.55 7.98 0.01
N ILE A 169 6.45 7.35 -0.36
CA ILE A 169 5.99 7.15 -1.73
C ILE A 169 4.55 7.62 -1.84
N ALA A 170 4.18 8.17 -2.99
CA ALA A 170 2.82 8.61 -3.25
C ALA A 170 2.41 8.40 -4.70
N LYS A 171 1.09 8.41 -4.92
CA LYS A 171 0.46 8.48 -6.24
C LYS A 171 -0.79 9.33 -6.17
N GLY A 172 -1.21 9.85 -7.32
CA GLY A 172 -2.29 10.80 -7.46
C GLY A 172 -1.92 11.85 -8.50
N ALA A 173 -2.76 12.01 -9.52
CA ALA A 173 -2.52 12.95 -10.62
C ALA A 173 -3.83 13.46 -11.22
N GLY A 174 -4.87 12.62 -11.26
CA GLY A 174 -6.25 13.02 -11.54
C GLY A 174 -7.17 12.61 -10.39
N MET A 175 -8.36 13.21 -10.34
CA MET A 175 -9.34 13.01 -9.25
C MET A 175 -8.73 13.33 -7.87
N ILE A 176 -8.00 14.45 -7.79
CA ILE A 176 -7.39 14.99 -6.57
C ILE A 176 -8.06 16.33 -6.24
N ALA A 177 -8.74 16.39 -5.10
CA ALA A 177 -9.28 17.62 -4.54
C ALA A 177 -8.97 17.67 -3.02
N PRO A 178 -8.93 18.87 -2.41
CA PRO A 178 -8.78 19.01 -0.96
C PRO A 178 -9.87 18.20 -0.24
N SER A 179 -9.50 17.42 0.78
CA SER A 179 -10.33 16.38 1.44
C SER A 179 -10.29 14.97 0.82
N MET A 180 -9.15 14.62 0.19
CA MET A 180 -8.72 13.27 -0.20
C MET A 180 -9.57 12.60 -1.29
N GLY A 181 -9.23 12.94 -2.55
CA GLY A 181 -9.54 12.12 -3.72
C GLY A 181 -8.69 10.83 -3.80
N THR A 182 -8.42 10.29 -4.99
CA THR A 182 -7.76 8.98 -5.21
C THR A 182 -6.24 8.97 -4.96
N MET A 183 -5.80 9.62 -3.89
CA MET A 183 -4.40 9.67 -3.45
C MET A 183 -4.08 8.47 -2.57
N LEU A 184 -2.97 7.80 -2.86
CA LEU A 184 -2.32 6.89 -1.91
C LEU A 184 -0.98 7.50 -1.54
N ALA A 185 -0.73 7.67 -0.25
CA ALA A 185 0.52 8.19 0.28
C ALA A 185 0.93 7.36 1.49
N TYR A 186 2.18 6.92 1.50
CA TYR A 186 2.73 6.10 2.56
C TYR A 186 4.04 6.72 3.02
N VAL A 187 4.18 6.86 4.34
CA VAL A 187 5.36 7.42 5.00
C VAL A 187 5.91 6.37 5.96
N PHE A 188 7.23 6.26 5.99
CA PHE A 188 7.96 5.26 6.76
C PHE A 188 9.09 5.96 7.52
N THR A 189 9.37 5.49 8.74
CA THR A 189 10.45 6.03 9.56
C THR A 189 11.05 4.98 10.47
N ASP A 190 12.37 5.03 10.65
CA ASP A 190 13.11 4.25 11.65
C ASP A 190 13.11 4.92 13.05
N ALA A 191 12.39 6.03 13.20
CA ALA A 191 12.21 6.70 14.48
C ALA A 191 11.41 5.84 15.46
N ALA A 192 11.93 5.67 16.68
CA ALA A 192 11.19 5.09 17.79
C ALA A 192 10.27 6.16 18.43
N VAL A 193 8.96 5.93 18.37
CA VAL A 193 7.90 6.82 18.89
C VAL A 193 7.00 6.09 19.88
#